data_AF-A0A1B3BDF8-F1
#
_entry.id   AF-A0A1B3BDF8-F1
#
_cell.length_a   1.000
_cell.length_b   1.000
_cell.length_c   1.000
_cell.angle_alpha   90.00
_cell.angle_beta   90.00
_cell.angle_gamma   90.00
#
_symmetry.space_group_name_H-M   'P 1'
#
loop_
_entity.id
_entity.type
_entity.pdbx_description
1 polymer ?
#
loop_
_entity_poly.entity_id
_entity_poly.type
_entity_poly.pdbx_seq_one_letter_code
_entity_poly.pdbx_strand_id
1 'polypeptide(L)'
;MKTLAQTNGRGQYKTVNDSLYVKATPVRDSAGDSGNMKDTAISDEALMAGYASGNIKAFEKLYLRHKDPLLRFFLRQVSRRDEAEELFQDTWQRLIKHSKAYKSSAKFTTYLYHIARNRLIDHYRALGRQQEFTQDFDGWEDDNSSQIPIEPEHLVQQEEHKHQFLHALEQLPALQREVVIMKLETGMTVNDIAEVVQEKPEAVKSRLRYGLDKLKHYLRELNPSVVEGAS
;
A
#
# COMPACT_ATOMS: atom_id res chain seq x y z
N MET A 1 -34.13 -44.15 -11.41
CA MET A 1 -35.23 -43.22 -11.06
C MET A 1 -34.65 -42.22 -10.07
N LYS A 2 -34.30 -41.00 -10.53
CA LYS A 2 -35.13 -39.77 -10.50
C LYS A 2 -35.36 -39.27 -9.06
N THR A 3 -35.25 -38.01 -8.65
CA THR A 3 -34.88 -36.71 -9.27
C THR A 3 -34.90 -35.67 -8.11
N LEU A 4 -33.97 -34.71 -8.16
CA LEU A 4 -33.96 -33.31 -7.65
C LEU A 4 -34.91 -32.85 -6.51
N ALA A 5 -34.34 -32.09 -5.57
CA ALA A 5 -34.87 -30.77 -5.19
C ALA A 5 -33.75 -29.85 -4.68
N GLN A 6 -33.54 -28.76 -5.41
CA GLN A 6 -32.83 -27.55 -4.98
C GLN A 6 -33.68 -26.81 -3.94
N THR A 7 -33.04 -26.13 -2.98
CA THR A 7 -33.60 -24.88 -2.43
C THR A 7 -32.48 -23.92 -2.05
N ASN A 8 -32.57 -22.74 -2.64
CA ASN A 8 -31.76 -21.55 -2.45
C ASN A 8 -31.73 -21.07 -0.99
N GLY A 9 -30.58 -20.56 -0.57
CA GLY A 9 -30.41 -19.76 0.64
C GLY A 9 -29.47 -18.58 0.39
N ARG A 10 -29.83 -17.71 -0.57
CA ARG A 10 -29.21 -16.38 -0.73
C ARG A 10 -29.42 -15.60 0.58
N GLY A 11 -28.39 -15.58 1.42
CA GLY A 11 -28.33 -14.73 2.60
C GLY A 11 -28.17 -13.27 2.18
N GLN A 12 -29.30 -12.60 1.99
CA GLN A 12 -29.37 -11.15 1.89
C GLN A 12 -28.93 -10.54 3.24
N TYR A 13 -27.68 -10.12 3.34
CA TYR A 13 -27.27 -9.25 4.43
C TYR A 13 -27.51 -7.81 4.00
N LYS A 14 -28.58 -7.26 4.57
CA LYS A 14 -29.01 -5.87 4.42
C LYS A 14 -27.83 -4.93 4.61
N THR A 15 -27.64 -4.13 3.57
CA THR A 15 -26.68 -3.04 3.37
C THR A 15 -26.55 -2.14 4.59
N VAL A 16 -25.34 -2.11 5.18
CA VAL A 16 -24.90 -0.98 6.00
C VAL A 16 -24.32 0.06 5.02
N ASN A 17 -25.20 0.97 4.59
CA ASN A 17 -24.93 2.19 3.83
C ASN A 17 -23.89 2.12 2.69
N ASP A 18 -24.41 1.77 1.51
CA ASP A 18 -23.84 2.07 0.18
C ASP A 18 -23.64 3.58 -0.09
N SER A 19 -24.06 4.44 0.85
CA SER A 19 -24.01 5.91 0.70
C SER A 19 -22.62 6.52 0.95
N LEU A 20 -21.63 5.76 1.42
CA LEU A 20 -20.24 6.27 1.57
C LEU A 20 -19.38 6.02 0.32
N TYR A 21 -19.89 5.24 -0.65
CA TYR A 21 -19.13 4.83 -1.84
C TYR A 21 -19.42 5.65 -3.11
N VAL A 22 -20.40 6.58 -3.09
CA VAL A 22 -20.76 7.36 -4.29
C VAL A 22 -20.85 8.85 -3.97
N LYS A 23 -19.73 9.56 -4.20
CA LYS A 23 -19.62 10.92 -4.77
C LYS A 23 -18.16 11.41 -4.64
N ALA A 24 -17.27 10.86 -5.48
CA ALA A 24 -16.02 11.53 -5.81
C ALA A 24 -16.32 12.60 -6.86
N THR A 25 -16.76 13.78 -6.42
CA THR A 25 -16.70 15.01 -7.24
C THR A 25 -15.36 15.70 -7.00
N PRO A 26 -14.70 16.25 -8.03
CA PRO A 26 -13.45 16.97 -7.85
C PRO A 26 -13.75 18.29 -7.17
N VAL A 27 -13.28 18.47 -5.94
CA VAL A 27 -13.37 19.76 -5.26
C VAL A 27 -12.28 20.67 -5.83
N ARG A 28 -12.75 21.65 -6.59
CA ARG A 28 -12.04 22.83 -7.07
C ARG A 28 -11.80 23.77 -5.89
N ASP A 29 -10.58 24.27 -5.75
CA ASP A 29 -10.18 25.23 -4.73
C ASP A 29 -11.07 26.48 -4.71
N SER A 30 -11.52 26.88 -3.52
CA SER A 30 -11.42 28.27 -3.03
C SER A 30 -12.03 28.47 -1.64
N ALA A 31 -11.24 29.15 -0.79
CA ALA A 31 -11.62 30.02 0.32
C ALA A 31 -12.12 29.41 1.65
N GLY A 32 -11.21 29.37 2.62
CA GLY A 32 -11.46 29.81 4.00
C GLY A 32 -12.12 28.82 4.95
N ASP A 33 -11.33 27.94 5.56
CA ASP A 33 -11.73 27.27 6.81
C ASP A 33 -10.58 27.27 7.82
N SER A 34 -10.72 28.12 8.84
CA SER A 34 -9.82 28.20 9.99
C SER A 34 -10.05 27.07 11.02
N GLY A 35 -10.69 25.96 10.65
CA GLY A 35 -10.94 24.80 11.51
C GLY A 35 -9.80 23.76 11.61
N ASN A 36 -8.76 23.81 10.77
CA ASN A 36 -7.92 22.63 10.49
C ASN A 36 -6.66 22.41 11.36
N MET A 37 -6.43 23.18 12.43
CA MET A 37 -5.22 23.02 13.26
C MET A 37 -5.30 21.95 14.36
N LYS A 38 -6.47 21.32 14.59
CA LYS A 38 -6.64 20.28 15.63
C LYS A 38 -6.69 18.85 15.09
N ASP A 39 -6.81 18.65 13.79
CA ASP A 39 -7.12 17.34 13.21
C ASP A 39 -5.92 16.42 12.97
N THR A 40 -4.70 16.96 12.99
CA THR A 40 -3.43 16.19 13.00
C THR A 40 -2.95 15.80 14.40
N ALA A 41 -3.58 16.30 15.47
CA ALA A 41 -3.09 16.09 16.84
C ALA A 41 -3.42 14.70 17.42
N ILE A 42 -4.43 14.00 16.88
CA ILE A 42 -4.86 12.69 17.39
C ILE A 42 -4.11 11.59 16.63
N SER A 43 -3.39 10.74 17.35
CA SER A 43 -2.66 9.60 16.77
C SER A 43 -3.61 8.55 16.20
N ASP A 44 -3.10 7.75 15.26
CA ASP A 44 -3.89 6.69 14.62
C ASP A 44 -4.32 5.62 15.63
N GLU A 45 -3.48 5.32 16.63
CA GLU A 45 -3.78 4.41 17.72
C GLU A 45 -4.97 4.91 18.56
N ALA A 46 -5.01 6.22 18.84
CA ALA A 46 -6.12 6.85 19.56
C ALA A 46 -7.40 6.86 18.73
N LEU A 47 -7.30 7.09 17.41
CA LEU A 47 -8.44 6.98 16.50
C LEU A 47 -8.98 5.54 16.45
N MET A 48 -8.11 4.53 16.40
CA MET A 48 -8.52 3.12 16.45
C MET A 48 -9.16 2.73 17.77
N ALA A 49 -8.62 3.18 18.90
CA ALA A 49 -9.22 2.95 20.21
C ALA A 49 -10.60 3.64 20.31
N GLY A 50 -10.72 4.86 19.78
CA GLY A 50 -12.00 5.54 19.63
C GLY A 50 -12.99 4.73 18.78
N TYR A 51 -12.53 4.17 17.66
CA TYR A 51 -13.41 3.36 16.82
C TYR A 51 -13.82 2.05 17.50
N ALA A 52 -12.90 1.36 18.17
CA ALA A 52 -13.19 0.13 18.92
C ALA A 52 -14.23 0.34 20.03
N SER A 53 -14.30 1.56 20.58
CA SER A 53 -15.32 1.98 21.55
C SER A 53 -16.63 2.52 20.93
N GLY A 54 -16.75 2.51 19.60
CA GLY A 54 -17.97 2.87 18.86
C GLY A 54 -17.97 4.26 18.22
N ASN A 55 -16.86 5.00 18.27
CA ASN A 55 -16.76 6.31 17.63
C ASN A 55 -16.51 6.19 16.11
N ILE A 56 -17.59 6.27 15.33
CA ILE A 56 -17.52 6.18 13.85
C ILE A 56 -16.69 7.32 13.25
N LYS A 57 -16.73 8.54 13.82
CA LYS A 57 -15.94 9.67 13.31
C LYS A 57 -14.44 9.47 13.47
N ALA A 58 -14.03 8.69 14.48
CA ALA A 58 -12.63 8.33 14.65
C ALA A 58 -12.14 7.42 13.51
N PHE A 59 -12.99 6.48 13.07
CA PHE A 59 -12.71 5.64 11.91
C PHE A 59 -12.69 6.43 10.61
N GLU A 60 -13.60 7.37 10.40
CA GLU A 60 -13.63 8.20 9.19
C GLU A 60 -12.30 8.95 9.00
N LYS A 61 -11.78 9.58 10.06
CA LYS A 61 -10.48 10.26 10.01
C LYS A 61 -9.34 9.29 9.69
N LEU A 62 -9.35 8.12 10.32
CA LEU A 62 -8.35 7.09 10.08
C LEU A 62 -8.39 6.56 8.64
N TYR A 63 -9.59 6.31 8.12
CA TYR A 63 -9.83 5.88 6.75
C TYR A 63 -9.30 6.92 5.76
N LEU A 64 -9.63 8.19 5.94
CA LEU A 64 -9.17 9.27 5.05
C LEU A 64 -7.65 9.40 5.03
N ARG A 65 -6.97 9.19 6.16
CA ARG A 65 -5.49 9.23 6.24
C ARG A 65 -4.81 8.10 5.46
N HIS A 66 -5.42 6.91 5.45
CA HIS A 66 -4.77 5.69 4.97
C HIS A 66 -5.34 5.12 3.67
N LYS A 67 -6.48 5.62 3.18
CA LYS A 67 -7.12 5.10 1.96
C LYS A 67 -6.22 5.20 0.73
N ASP A 68 -5.57 6.34 0.51
CA ASP A 68 -4.80 6.56 -0.71
C ASP A 68 -3.46 5.84 -0.69
N PRO A 69 -2.67 5.87 0.42
CA PRO A 69 -1.47 5.04 0.54
C PRO A 69 -1.73 3.55 0.39
N LEU A 70 -2.83 3.05 0.97
CA LEU A 70 -3.17 1.62 0.89
C LEU A 70 -3.61 1.22 -0.52
N LEU A 71 -4.42 2.05 -1.19
CA LEU A 71 -4.81 1.77 -2.57
C LEU A 71 -3.60 1.81 -3.51
N ARG A 72 -2.70 2.79 -3.35
CA ARG A 72 -1.44 2.87 -4.12
C ARG A 72 -0.53 1.68 -3.84
N PHE A 73 -0.51 1.17 -2.61
CA PHE A 73 0.19 -0.07 -2.29
C PHE A 73 -0.32 -1.21 -3.17
N PHE A 74 -1.62 -1.49 -3.18
CA PHE A 74 -2.18 -2.59 -3.99
C PHE A 74 -1.99 -2.37 -5.50
N LEU A 75 -2.25 -1.16 -6.00
CA LEU A 75 -2.09 -0.84 -7.43
C LEU A 75 -0.66 -1.05 -7.95
N ARG A 76 0.35 -1.02 -7.08
CA ARG A 76 1.75 -1.26 -7.44
C ARG A 76 2.20 -2.70 -7.19
N GLN A 77 1.34 -3.52 -6.58
CA GLN A 77 1.59 -4.94 -6.36
C GLN A 77 0.96 -5.78 -7.46
N VAL A 78 -0.30 -5.51 -7.80
CA VAL A 78 -1.06 -6.28 -8.79
C VAL A 78 -1.19 -5.55 -10.12
N SER A 79 -1.24 -6.30 -11.22
CA SER A 79 -1.31 -5.74 -12.57
C SER A 79 -2.67 -5.16 -12.95
N ARG A 80 -3.73 -5.56 -12.24
CA ARG A 80 -5.12 -5.25 -12.58
C ARG A 80 -5.75 -4.37 -11.52
N ARG A 81 -6.35 -3.26 -11.96
CA ARG A 81 -7.01 -2.29 -11.07
C ARG A 81 -8.15 -2.92 -10.27
N ASP A 82 -8.95 -3.78 -10.89
CA ASP A 82 -10.07 -4.45 -10.22
C ASP A 82 -9.59 -5.38 -9.09
N GLU A 83 -8.48 -6.09 -9.28
CA GLU A 83 -7.85 -6.89 -8.22
C GLU A 83 -7.37 -6.01 -7.06
N ALA A 84 -6.78 -4.84 -7.36
CA ALA A 84 -6.32 -3.90 -6.34
C ALA A 84 -7.49 -3.33 -5.51
N GLU A 85 -8.60 -2.98 -6.17
CA GLU A 85 -9.79 -2.45 -5.52
C GLU A 85 -10.48 -3.51 -4.65
N GLU A 86 -10.53 -4.77 -5.09
CA GLU A 86 -11.03 -5.89 -4.29
C GLU A 86 -10.18 -6.10 -3.02
N LEU A 87 -8.85 -6.20 -3.18
CA LEU A 87 -7.91 -6.34 -2.06
C LEU A 87 -8.00 -5.19 -1.06
N PHE A 88 -8.15 -3.97 -1.57
CA PHE A 88 -8.36 -2.78 -0.77
C PHE A 88 -9.64 -2.87 0.07
N GLN A 89 -10.77 -3.21 -0.54
CA GLN A 89 -12.05 -3.35 0.16
C GLN A 89 -11.98 -4.45 1.22
N ASP A 90 -11.46 -5.62 0.86
CA ASP A 90 -11.29 -6.76 1.77
C ASP A 90 -10.44 -6.40 3.00
N THR A 91 -9.38 -5.62 2.80
CA THR A 91 -8.49 -5.17 3.88
C THR A 91 -9.25 -4.30 4.88
N TRP A 92 -10.02 -3.32 4.41
CA TRP A 92 -10.85 -2.47 5.28
C TRP A 92 -11.96 -3.26 5.98
N GLN A 93 -12.62 -4.18 5.28
CA GLN A 93 -13.66 -5.02 5.88
C GLN A 93 -13.08 -5.88 7.01
N ARG A 94 -11.90 -6.46 6.83
CA ARG A 94 -11.20 -7.21 7.88
C ARG A 94 -10.78 -6.32 9.04
N LEU A 95 -10.23 -5.14 8.76
CA LEU A 95 -9.89 -4.17 9.80
C LEU A 95 -11.12 -3.83 10.65
N ILE A 96 -12.26 -3.54 10.01
CA ILE A 96 -13.52 -3.24 10.69
C ILE A 96 -13.96 -4.42 11.55
N LYS A 97 -13.97 -5.64 11.00
CA LYS A 97 -14.36 -6.87 11.69
C LYS A 97 -13.49 -7.16 12.91
N HIS A 98 -12.20 -6.86 12.84
CA HIS A 98 -11.22 -7.14 13.89
C HIS A 98 -10.84 -5.90 14.73
N SER A 99 -11.51 -4.76 14.54
CA SER A 99 -11.23 -3.49 15.21
C SER A 99 -11.20 -3.60 16.74
N LYS A 100 -12.08 -4.40 17.33
CA LYS A 100 -12.13 -4.65 18.79
C LYS A 100 -10.98 -5.50 19.32
N ALA A 101 -10.32 -6.28 18.45
CA ALA A 101 -9.18 -7.13 18.81
C ALA A 101 -7.84 -6.39 18.66
N TYR A 102 -7.85 -5.18 18.10
CA TYR A 102 -6.66 -4.35 17.99
C TYR A 102 -6.13 -3.97 19.38
N LYS A 103 -4.85 -4.25 19.61
CA LYS A 103 -4.13 -3.83 20.82
C LYS A 103 -3.24 -2.65 20.44
N SER A 104 -3.32 -1.54 21.18
CA SER A 104 -2.57 -0.31 20.92
C SER A 104 -1.04 -0.43 21.07
N SER A 105 -0.52 -1.63 21.33
CA SER A 105 0.91 -1.88 21.46
C SER A 105 1.64 -1.93 20.11
N ALA A 106 0.91 -2.14 19.01
CA ALA A 106 1.46 -2.10 17.66
C ALA A 106 0.99 -0.83 16.94
N LYS A 107 1.88 -0.19 16.18
CA LYS A 107 1.49 0.96 15.33
C LYS A 107 0.36 0.57 14.40
N PHE A 108 -0.57 1.48 14.17
CA PHE A 108 -1.71 1.21 13.30
C PHE A 108 -1.28 0.82 11.88
N THR A 109 -0.29 1.51 11.32
CA THR A 109 0.25 1.23 9.98
C THR A 109 0.81 -0.18 9.86
N THR A 110 1.57 -0.65 10.85
CA THR A 110 2.05 -2.04 10.92
C THR A 110 0.88 -3.02 10.90
N TYR A 111 -0.14 -2.79 11.72
CA TYR A 111 -1.31 -3.67 11.77
C TYR A 111 -2.08 -3.70 10.44
N LEU A 112 -2.33 -2.52 9.83
CA LEU A 112 -3.05 -2.40 8.56
C LEU A 112 -2.30 -3.10 7.42
N TYR A 113 -0.99 -2.85 7.29
CA TYR A 113 -0.19 -3.43 6.22
C TYR A 113 0.08 -4.92 6.43
N HIS A 114 0.05 -5.42 7.68
CA HIS A 114 0.04 -6.85 7.96
C HIS A 114 -1.22 -7.52 7.40
N ILE A 115 -2.41 -6.93 7.60
CA ILE A 115 -3.66 -7.43 7.00
C ILE A 115 -3.56 -7.37 5.46
N ALA A 116 -3.11 -6.23 4.92
CA ALA A 116 -2.99 -5.99 3.48
C ALA A 116 -2.08 -7.03 2.80
N ARG A 117 -0.91 -7.28 3.38
CA ARG A 117 0.04 -8.29 2.90
C ARG A 117 -0.53 -9.69 2.93
N ASN A 118 -1.21 -10.08 4.02
CA ASN A 118 -1.84 -11.39 4.10
C ASN A 118 -2.88 -11.58 2.99
N ARG A 119 -3.67 -10.53 2.65
CA ARG A 119 -4.60 -10.58 1.51
C ARG A 119 -3.88 -10.72 0.18
N LEU A 120 -2.78 -9.99 -0.01
CA LEU A 120 -1.97 -10.07 -1.22
C LEU A 120 -1.43 -11.49 -1.42
N ILE A 121 -0.83 -12.09 -0.39
CA ILE A 121 -0.32 -13.46 -0.43
C ILE A 121 -1.44 -14.46 -0.72
N ASP A 122 -2.59 -14.33 -0.05
CA ASP A 122 -3.75 -15.19 -0.30
C ASP A 122 -4.23 -15.10 -1.77
N HIS A 123 -4.24 -13.90 -2.33
CA HIS A 123 -4.59 -13.64 -3.74
C HIS A 123 -3.64 -14.34 -4.71
N TYR A 124 -2.33 -14.14 -4.55
CA TYR A 124 -1.33 -14.83 -5.39
C TYR A 124 -1.36 -16.34 -5.22
N ARG A 125 -1.64 -16.84 -4.00
CA ARG A 125 -1.83 -18.26 -3.75
C ARG A 125 -3.05 -18.80 -4.50
N ALA A 126 -4.17 -18.09 -4.49
CA ALA A 126 -5.38 -18.49 -5.22
C ALA A 126 -5.17 -18.53 -6.75
N LEU A 127 -4.28 -17.68 -7.27
CA LEU A 127 -3.90 -17.66 -8.68
C LEU A 127 -2.81 -18.68 -9.06
N GLY A 128 -2.32 -19.49 -8.09
CA GLY A 128 -1.23 -20.45 -8.31
C GLY A 128 0.14 -19.80 -8.52
N ARG A 129 0.29 -18.49 -8.26
CA ARG A 129 1.51 -17.70 -8.47
C ARG A 129 2.27 -17.43 -7.17
N GLN A 130 2.17 -18.33 -6.19
CA GLN A 130 2.81 -18.15 -4.89
C GLN A 130 4.35 -18.00 -4.99
N GLN A 131 4.94 -18.52 -6.07
CA GLN A 131 6.39 -18.43 -6.33
C GLN A 131 6.90 -16.98 -6.42
N GLU A 132 6.03 -16.02 -6.81
CA GLU A 132 6.36 -14.60 -6.87
C GLU A 132 6.78 -14.03 -5.50
N PHE A 133 6.26 -14.59 -4.39
CA PHE A 133 6.56 -14.16 -3.01
C PHE A 133 7.57 -15.05 -2.27
N THR A 134 8.32 -15.90 -2.97
CA THR A 134 9.30 -16.81 -2.35
C THR A 134 10.72 -16.69 -2.91
N GLN A 135 10.94 -15.95 -3.99
CA GLN A 135 12.29 -15.76 -4.54
C GLN A 135 12.84 -14.37 -4.21
N ASP A 136 13.80 -14.34 -3.29
CA ASP A 136 14.81 -13.30 -3.26
C ASP A 136 15.80 -13.61 -4.41
N PHE A 137 15.66 -12.93 -5.56
CA PHE A 137 16.65 -13.09 -6.63
C PHE A 137 17.93 -12.34 -6.25
N ASP A 138 18.91 -13.09 -5.73
CA ASP A 138 20.18 -12.63 -5.15
C ASP A 138 21.32 -12.46 -6.18
N GLY A 139 20.99 -12.39 -7.48
CA GLY A 139 21.96 -12.32 -8.57
C GLY A 139 22.18 -10.90 -9.13
N TRP A 140 22.43 -9.89 -8.30
CA TRP A 140 22.83 -8.56 -8.79
C TRP A 140 24.21 -8.23 -8.22
N GLU A 141 25.24 -8.29 -9.09
CA GLU A 141 26.59 -7.88 -8.73
C GLU A 141 26.66 -6.35 -8.59
N ASP A 142 27.41 -5.94 -7.57
CA ASP A 142 27.52 -4.59 -7.03
C ASP A 142 28.26 -3.66 -8.01
N ASP A 143 27.58 -2.68 -8.60
CA ASP A 143 28.23 -1.52 -9.21
C ASP A 143 27.85 -0.25 -8.45
N ASN A 144 28.73 0.06 -7.51
CA ASN A 144 29.11 1.34 -6.93
C ASN A 144 28.03 2.39 -6.54
N SER A 145 28.15 2.75 -5.26
CA SER A 145 27.35 3.71 -4.49
C SER A 145 27.10 5.08 -5.12
N SER A 146 25.91 5.64 -4.86
CA SER A 146 25.65 7.10 -4.78
C SER A 146 24.36 7.38 -3.99
N GLN A 147 24.46 8.27 -2.99
CA GLN A 147 23.35 8.88 -2.26
C GLN A 147 23.04 10.24 -2.91
N ILE A 148 21.81 10.46 -3.39
CA ILE A 148 21.38 11.81 -3.81
C ILE A 148 19.90 12.03 -3.43
N PRO A 149 19.52 13.22 -2.90
CA PRO A 149 18.14 13.61 -2.57
C PRO A 149 17.28 13.82 -3.82
N ILE A 150 15.98 13.59 -3.71
CA ILE A 150 15.00 13.77 -4.79
C ILE A 150 14.29 15.11 -4.58
N GLU A 151 14.52 16.08 -5.46
CA GLU A 151 13.75 17.33 -5.59
C GLU A 151 13.00 17.32 -6.95
N PRO A 152 11.72 17.76 -7.03
CA PRO A 152 10.91 17.59 -8.23
C PRO A 152 10.71 18.89 -9.02
N GLU A 153 10.83 18.84 -10.35
CA GLU A 153 10.35 19.91 -11.24
C GLU A 153 9.58 19.39 -12.48
N HIS A 154 8.46 20.08 -12.76
CA HIS A 154 7.62 20.24 -13.97
C HIS A 154 6.70 19.11 -14.54
N LEU A 155 5.40 19.40 -14.53
CA LEU A 155 4.22 18.52 -14.67
C LEU A 155 4.13 17.57 -15.90
N VAL A 156 4.72 17.90 -17.05
CA VAL A 156 4.74 16.98 -18.22
C VAL A 156 5.86 15.95 -18.08
N GLN A 157 7.04 16.39 -17.62
CA GLN A 157 8.10 15.50 -17.19
C GLN A 157 7.63 14.65 -16.00
N GLN A 158 6.79 15.19 -15.11
CA GLN A 158 6.24 14.41 -13.99
C GLN A 158 5.40 13.21 -14.44
N GLU A 159 4.61 13.31 -15.51
CA GLU A 159 3.77 12.19 -15.96
C GLU A 159 4.61 11.10 -16.64
N GLU A 160 5.60 11.50 -17.44
CA GLU A 160 6.57 10.59 -18.06
C GLU A 160 7.48 9.95 -17.00
N HIS A 161 8.04 10.73 -16.07
CA HIS A 161 8.83 10.25 -14.94
C HIS A 161 8.00 9.33 -14.04
N LYS A 162 6.71 9.61 -13.83
CA LYS A 162 5.81 8.74 -13.07
C LYS A 162 5.59 7.41 -13.80
N HIS A 163 5.40 7.42 -15.12
CA HIS A 163 5.25 6.19 -15.89
C HIS A 163 6.55 5.36 -15.84
N GLN A 164 7.71 5.99 -16.04
CA GLN A 164 9.02 5.35 -15.93
C GLN A 164 9.25 4.76 -14.53
N PHE A 165 8.89 5.51 -13.49
CA PHE A 165 8.99 5.06 -12.11
C PHE A 165 8.10 3.84 -11.81
N LEU A 166 6.84 3.86 -12.27
CA LEU A 166 5.93 2.73 -12.11
C LEU A 166 6.45 1.49 -12.86
N HIS A 167 6.92 1.67 -14.10
CA HIS A 167 7.51 0.59 -14.88
C HIS A 167 8.76 0.01 -14.19
N ALA A 168 9.64 0.87 -13.66
CA ALA A 168 10.83 0.43 -12.95
C ALA A 168 10.51 -0.34 -11.65
N LEU A 169 9.43 0.04 -10.93
CA LEU A 169 8.94 -0.73 -9.80
C LEU A 169 8.46 -2.13 -10.21
N GLU A 170 7.77 -2.25 -11.35
CA GLU A 170 7.30 -3.54 -11.88
C GLU A 170 8.44 -4.49 -12.26
N GLN A 171 9.63 -3.97 -12.56
CA GLN A 171 10.81 -4.81 -12.83
C GLN A 171 11.47 -5.37 -11.55
N LEU A 172 11.15 -4.81 -10.38
CA LEU A 172 11.72 -5.30 -9.12
C LEU A 172 11.15 -6.69 -8.77
N PRO A 173 11.96 -7.61 -8.22
CA PRO A 173 11.46 -8.83 -7.56
C PRO A 173 10.41 -8.50 -6.51
N ALA A 174 9.36 -9.31 -6.38
CA ALA A 174 8.19 -8.95 -5.58
C ALA A 174 8.53 -8.63 -4.11
N LEU A 175 9.44 -9.39 -3.49
CA LEU A 175 9.88 -9.15 -2.11
C LEU A 175 10.63 -7.82 -1.93
N GLN A 176 11.40 -7.40 -2.94
CA GLN A 176 12.09 -6.11 -2.95
C GLN A 176 11.10 -4.97 -3.21
N ARG A 177 10.21 -5.17 -4.19
CA ARG A 177 9.14 -4.24 -4.54
C ARG A 177 8.21 -3.97 -3.34
N GLU A 178 7.82 -5.02 -2.62
CA GLU A 178 6.99 -4.98 -1.42
C GLU A 178 7.57 -4.02 -0.36
N VAL A 179 8.82 -4.24 0.05
CA VAL A 179 9.44 -3.42 1.09
C VAL A 179 9.67 -1.98 0.63
N VAL A 180 10.03 -1.77 -0.65
CA VAL A 180 10.22 -0.43 -1.23
C VAL A 180 8.91 0.34 -1.24
N ILE A 181 7.81 -0.26 -1.70
CA ILE A 181 6.50 0.41 -1.74
C ILE A 181 6.02 0.70 -0.32
N MET A 182 6.13 -0.25 0.62
CA MET A 182 5.77 0.02 2.01
C MET A 182 6.56 1.22 2.54
N LYS A 183 7.87 1.27 2.31
CA LYS A 183 8.71 2.39 2.77
C LYS A 183 8.28 3.73 2.18
N LEU A 184 8.01 3.78 0.87
CA LEU A 184 7.66 5.00 0.17
C LEU A 184 6.25 5.50 0.46
N GLU A 185 5.27 4.60 0.59
CA GLU A 185 3.86 4.97 0.80
C GLU A 185 3.53 5.33 2.24
N THR A 186 4.25 4.76 3.20
CA THR A 186 3.89 4.86 4.62
C THR A 186 4.96 5.53 5.48
N GLY A 187 6.19 5.65 4.97
CA GLY A 187 7.34 6.10 5.75
C GLY A 187 7.82 5.12 6.83
N MET A 188 7.24 3.92 6.93
CA MET A 188 7.52 2.92 7.98
C MET A 188 9.01 2.67 8.21
N THR A 189 9.38 2.39 9.45
CA THR A 189 10.77 2.04 9.78
C THR A 189 11.07 0.62 9.29
N VAL A 190 12.36 0.29 9.18
CA VAL A 190 12.80 -1.08 8.86
C VAL A 190 12.20 -2.10 9.82
N ASN A 191 12.14 -1.78 11.11
CA ASN A 191 11.59 -2.67 12.12
C ASN A 191 10.07 -2.87 11.93
N ASP A 192 9.34 -1.79 11.65
CA ASP A 192 7.90 -1.88 11.40
C ASP A 192 7.63 -2.74 10.13
N ILE A 193 8.43 -2.57 9.07
CA ILE A 193 8.31 -3.37 7.85
C ILE A 193 8.65 -4.84 8.13
N ALA A 194 9.70 -5.10 8.91
CA ALA A 194 10.11 -6.45 9.32
C ALA A 194 8.99 -7.19 10.07
N GLU A 195 8.25 -6.49 10.94
CA GLU A 195 7.06 -7.04 11.59
C GLU A 195 5.94 -7.36 10.60
N VAL A 196 5.66 -6.47 9.64
CA VAL A 196 4.67 -6.70 8.59
C VAL A 196 5.03 -7.92 7.75
N VAL A 197 6.28 -7.98 7.29
CA VAL A 197 6.75 -9.02 6.38
C VAL A 197 7.16 -10.32 7.09
N GLN A 198 7.11 -10.35 8.42
CA GLN A 198 7.49 -11.47 9.28
C GLN A 198 8.92 -11.97 9.03
N GLU A 199 9.86 -11.02 8.92
CA GLU A 199 11.27 -11.29 8.60
C GLU A 199 12.19 -10.55 9.57
N LYS A 200 13.49 -10.84 9.49
CA LYS A 200 14.48 -10.10 10.29
C LYS A 200 14.72 -8.70 9.73
N PRO A 201 14.94 -7.67 10.57
CA PRO A 201 15.30 -6.33 10.11
C PRO A 201 16.46 -6.28 9.13
N GLU A 202 17.45 -7.18 9.29
CA GLU A 202 18.59 -7.33 8.40
C GLU A 202 18.17 -7.73 6.98
N ALA A 203 17.24 -8.69 6.85
CA ALA A 203 16.71 -9.10 5.54
C ALA A 203 15.96 -7.95 4.86
N VAL A 204 15.15 -7.19 5.63
CA VAL A 204 14.45 -6.01 5.11
C VAL A 204 15.43 -4.92 4.66
N LYS A 205 16.52 -4.67 5.39
CA LYS A 205 17.57 -3.73 4.98
C LYS A 205 18.20 -4.14 3.66
N SER A 206 18.54 -5.43 3.51
CA SER A 206 19.10 -5.96 2.27
C SER A 206 18.11 -5.79 1.11
N ARG A 207 16.85 -6.22 1.28
CA ARG A 207 15.81 -6.07 0.25
C ARG A 207 15.55 -4.61 -0.14
N LEU A 208 15.55 -3.69 0.83
CA LEU A 208 15.44 -2.25 0.56
C LEU A 208 16.64 -1.72 -0.22
N ARG A 209 17.86 -2.07 0.19
CA ARG A 209 19.08 -1.65 -0.50
C ARG A 209 19.05 -2.10 -1.96
N TYR A 210 18.93 -3.41 -2.18
CA TYR A 210 18.92 -3.98 -3.53
C TYR A 210 17.74 -3.48 -4.37
N GLY A 211 16.56 -3.33 -3.76
CA GLY A 211 15.39 -2.79 -4.45
C GLY A 211 15.60 -1.33 -4.90
N LEU A 212 16.16 -0.49 -4.04
CA LEU A 212 16.47 0.91 -4.37
C LEU A 212 17.60 1.02 -5.40
N ASP A 213 18.62 0.18 -5.33
CA ASP A 213 19.73 0.20 -6.28
C ASP A 213 19.28 -0.25 -7.67
N LYS A 214 18.48 -1.32 -7.78
CA LYS A 214 17.85 -1.72 -9.04
C LYS A 214 16.91 -0.66 -9.58
N LEU A 215 16.11 -0.03 -8.72
CA LEU A 215 15.21 1.06 -9.11
C LEU A 215 16.00 2.24 -9.71
N LYS A 216 17.13 2.62 -9.11
CA LYS A 216 18.03 3.64 -9.67
C LYS A 216 18.59 3.22 -11.03
N HIS A 217 19.02 1.97 -11.15
CA HIS A 217 19.57 1.45 -12.40
C HIS A 217 18.52 1.52 -13.53
N TYR A 218 17.31 1.00 -13.32
CA TYR A 218 16.24 1.08 -14.32
C TYR A 218 15.86 2.53 -14.67
N LEU A 219 15.81 3.42 -13.68
CA LEU A 219 15.52 4.84 -13.95
C LEU A 219 16.63 5.53 -14.76
N ARG A 220 17.91 5.16 -14.56
CA ARG A 220 19.03 5.67 -15.34
C ARG A 220 18.99 5.18 -16.79
N GLU A 221 18.70 3.90 -16.99
CA GLU A 221 18.58 3.32 -18.34
C GLU A 221 17.42 3.94 -19.14
N LEU A 222 16.32 4.28 -18.47
CA LEU A 222 15.15 4.91 -19.07
C LEU A 222 15.35 6.42 -19.35
N ASN A 223 16.40 7.05 -18.82
CA ASN A 223 16.63 8.49 -18.96
C ASN A 223 18.11 8.82 -19.28
N PRO A 224 18.60 8.51 -20.49
CA PRO A 224 19.98 8.81 -20.91
C PRO A 224 20.31 10.31 -20.97
N SER A 225 19.31 11.20 -21.03
CA SER A 225 19.49 12.66 -21.12
C SER A 225 19.87 13.37 -19.81
N VAL A 226 19.79 12.70 -18.64
CA VAL A 226 20.18 13.32 -17.35
C VAL A 226 21.69 13.25 -17.11
N VAL A 227 22.43 12.41 -17.85
CA VAL A 227 23.85 12.14 -17.59
C VAL A 227 24.78 13.19 -18.23
N GLU A 228 24.35 13.93 -19.26
CA GLU A 228 25.21 14.93 -19.94
C GLU A 228 25.24 16.33 -19.29
N GLY A 229 24.46 16.55 -18.22
CA GLY A 229 24.36 17.87 -17.56
C GLY A 229 25.32 18.10 -16.37
N ALA A 230 26.15 17.12 -16.01
CA ALA A 230 27.06 17.21 -14.87
C ALA A 230 28.51 16.95 -15.30
N SER A 231 29.05 17.86 -16.11
CA SER A 231 30.49 17.99 -16.37
C SER A 231 30.93 19.44 -16.21
#